data_AF-A0A2H3CQS1-F1
#
_entry.id   AF-A0A2H3CQS1-F1
#
_cell.length_a   1.000
_cell.length_b   1.000
_cell.length_c   1.000
_cell.angle_alpha   90.00
_cell.angle_beta   90.00
_cell.angle_gamma   90.00
#
_symmetry.space_group_name_H-M   'P 1'
#
loop_
_entity.id
_entity.type
_entity.pdbx_description
1 polymer ?
#
loop_
_entity_poly.entity_id
_entity_poly.type
_entity_poly.pdbx_seq_one_letter_code
_entity_poly.pdbx_strand_id
1 'polypeptide(L)'
;MRDDTICRHFPFSFLPSFRPRMSRQQRASRFHDLPSTIARINEFASEPLTAIHKDILPRYLETFRYHLSTDKIPSLTDTDADLSTVRACLVAFTNGLLILEMQEKRENIQRPGIWEGVISMWKPVYSWALYFFQSSNIYSGNASVVQEENVASVTMLLAQMSAHTEIAHIFLSNVVFLETVCKLWIFLGRSGEHPAYPAFRKLMHGLLFGAQKDPLLSTTLRPVLIRNPEQVSKVVLRSLITEIQRQSTNFEYLLDALTSFPVFSEASDDVQNDLYAHSAPWLCRAIRLIVSRREPYSPFDVAPAILCLDIAFEAVRGCCWSFIYTSVTACDHQLLESILKVDRFVRINQIEPGKAKFYDTIIEVLTLAMVNTVYRSFLRRVRWAMAHAIKLEPDLDMDGPIANHWFRLKEVATEHEIAKQRYDIKHDKGLRLCDNNKCPKTSREPSRRCSGCWVSFYCSEQCQRLHWVGDHRKACKDIQKSRKMGGTHNTCARDRHLQEEWTKIKVRQNLCHLFNMRKEDILKNPAAENYPTVIAVNFCHEEGVRMSSIPLDEARGVMGQVDWDMYTRNGDKVIILTEVPYGRDFLSRAVYPLRACGIPRRTD
;
A
#
# COMPACT_ATOMS: atom_id res chain seq x y z
N MET A 1 29.51 -91.18 -65.52
CA MET A 1 30.20 -90.43 -66.59
C MET A 1 29.71 -88.99 -66.47
N ARG A 2 30.54 -87.94 -66.32
CA ARG A 2 31.73 -87.53 -67.12
C ARG A 2 31.37 -87.14 -68.55
N ASP A 3 31.76 -86.00 -69.14
CA ASP A 3 32.46 -84.74 -68.76
C ASP A 3 32.03 -83.68 -69.81
N ASP A 4 32.05 -82.33 -69.71
CA ASP A 4 32.11 -81.30 -68.65
C ASP A 4 31.54 -79.97 -69.28
N THR A 5 31.23 -78.90 -68.54
CA THR A 5 31.54 -77.51 -69.00
C THR A 5 31.50 -76.41 -67.91
N ILE A 6 32.67 -76.16 -67.31
CA ILE A 6 33.28 -74.83 -67.06
C ILE A 6 32.35 -73.60 -66.89
N CYS A 7 32.31 -73.03 -65.67
CA CYS A 7 31.96 -71.62 -65.41
C CYS A 7 33.10 -70.88 -64.69
N ARG A 8 33.28 -69.57 -64.96
CA ARG A 8 34.43 -68.76 -64.49
C ARG A 8 34.15 -68.04 -63.16
N HIS A 9 35.20 -67.85 -62.35
CA HIS A 9 35.19 -66.96 -61.19
C HIS A 9 35.31 -65.48 -61.58
N PHE A 10 34.65 -64.59 -60.83
CA PHE A 10 35.14 -63.26 -60.41
C PHE A 10 34.64 -62.98 -58.97
N PRO A 11 35.28 -62.10 -58.18
CA PRO A 11 35.22 -62.17 -56.71
C PRO A 11 34.30 -61.13 -56.02
N PHE A 12 34.17 -61.33 -54.70
CA PHE A 12 33.58 -60.48 -53.67
C PHE A 12 33.49 -58.96 -53.95
N SER A 13 32.32 -58.40 -53.61
CA SER A 13 32.14 -56.97 -53.31
C SER A 13 31.48 -56.78 -51.93
N PHE A 14 31.81 -55.69 -51.25
CA PHE A 14 31.37 -55.44 -49.86
C PHE A 14 29.89 -55.03 -49.78
N LEU A 15 29.15 -55.62 -48.82
CA LEU A 15 27.84 -55.12 -48.40
C LEU A 15 28.00 -54.07 -47.28
N PRO A 16 27.47 -52.84 -47.44
CA PRO A 16 27.51 -51.83 -46.38
C PRO A 16 26.47 -52.13 -45.29
N SER A 17 26.87 -52.06 -44.02
CA SER A 17 25.96 -52.30 -42.89
C SER A 17 24.84 -51.25 -42.82
N PHE A 18 23.58 -51.69 -42.93
CA PHE A 18 22.42 -50.83 -42.71
C PHE A 18 22.31 -50.39 -41.24
N ARG A 19 22.80 -49.19 -40.93
CA ARG A 19 22.44 -48.51 -39.68
C ARG A 19 20.99 -48.00 -39.80
N PRO A 20 20.09 -48.29 -38.84
CA PRO A 20 18.71 -47.82 -38.92
C PRO A 20 18.63 -46.30 -38.92
N ARG A 21 17.75 -45.73 -39.74
CA ARG A 21 17.48 -44.27 -39.75
C ARG A 21 16.78 -43.88 -38.44
N MET A 22 17.56 -43.41 -37.46
CA MET A 22 17.03 -42.81 -36.22
C MET A 22 15.97 -41.75 -36.55
N SER A 23 14.87 -41.75 -35.78
CA SER A 23 13.72 -40.87 -36.02
C SER A 23 14.08 -39.39 -35.85
N ARG A 24 13.27 -38.49 -36.43
CA ARG A 24 13.49 -37.04 -36.34
C ARG A 24 13.48 -36.55 -34.88
N GLN A 25 12.66 -37.16 -34.02
CA GLN A 25 12.63 -36.92 -32.57
C GLN A 25 13.92 -37.36 -31.87
N GLN A 26 14.43 -38.57 -32.16
CA GLN A 26 15.68 -39.08 -31.58
C GLN A 26 16.94 -38.27 -31.97
N ARG A 27 16.87 -37.49 -33.06
CA ARG A 27 17.93 -36.53 -33.43
C ARG A 27 17.78 -35.20 -32.69
N ALA A 28 16.55 -34.79 -32.38
CA ALA A 28 16.28 -33.55 -31.64
C ALA A 28 16.68 -33.67 -30.17
N SER A 29 16.25 -34.73 -29.46
CA SER A 29 16.60 -34.93 -28.04
C SER A 29 18.11 -34.87 -27.79
N ARG A 30 18.88 -35.57 -28.65
CA ARG A 30 20.35 -35.57 -28.63
C ARG A 30 21.03 -34.21 -28.74
N PHE A 31 20.35 -33.16 -29.21
CA PHE A 31 20.91 -31.80 -29.27
C PHE A 31 20.75 -31.04 -27.94
N HIS A 32 19.62 -31.22 -27.27
CA HIS A 32 19.31 -30.58 -26.00
C HIS A 32 20.08 -31.21 -24.82
N ASP A 33 20.47 -32.48 -24.95
CA ASP A 33 21.30 -33.24 -24.00
C ASP A 33 22.82 -33.17 -24.30
N LEU A 34 23.28 -32.34 -25.27
CA LEU A 34 24.73 -32.21 -25.51
C LEU A 34 25.43 -31.60 -24.28
N PRO A 35 26.56 -32.16 -23.81
CA PRO A 35 27.31 -31.59 -22.68
C PRO A 35 27.71 -30.13 -22.89
N SER A 36 27.97 -29.70 -24.12
CA SER A 36 28.22 -28.29 -24.47
C SER A 36 26.99 -27.40 -24.29
N THR A 37 25.79 -27.90 -24.59
CA THR A 37 24.51 -27.20 -24.37
C THR A 37 24.24 -27.04 -22.87
N ILE A 38 24.43 -28.11 -22.09
CA ILE A 38 24.22 -28.08 -20.63
C ILE A 38 25.27 -27.20 -19.94
N ALA A 39 26.55 -27.32 -20.30
CA ALA A 39 27.61 -26.45 -19.80
C ALA A 39 27.32 -24.97 -20.07
N ARG A 40 26.79 -24.64 -21.26
CA ARG A 40 26.43 -23.26 -21.61
C ARG A 40 25.20 -22.74 -20.86
N ILE A 41 24.26 -23.59 -20.50
CA ILE A 41 23.12 -23.24 -19.63
C ILE A 41 23.61 -23.01 -18.18
N ASN A 42 24.54 -23.83 -17.68
CA ASN A 42 25.18 -23.62 -16.38
C ASN A 42 25.97 -22.29 -16.33
N GLU A 43 26.70 -21.96 -17.40
CA GLU A 43 27.37 -20.65 -17.57
C GLU A 43 26.36 -19.50 -17.41
N PHE A 44 25.28 -19.49 -18.21
CA PHE A 44 24.19 -18.50 -18.12
C PHE A 44 23.40 -18.48 -16.80
N ALA A 45 23.48 -19.55 -15.99
CA ALA A 45 22.89 -19.60 -14.66
C ALA A 45 23.83 -19.09 -13.55
N SER A 46 25.15 -19.09 -13.81
CA SER A 46 26.20 -18.74 -12.84
C SER A 46 26.83 -17.36 -13.06
N GLU A 47 26.84 -16.85 -14.28
CA GLU A 47 27.43 -15.55 -14.60
C GLU A 47 26.54 -14.36 -14.20
N PRO A 48 27.13 -13.19 -13.90
CA PRO A 48 26.40 -11.93 -13.85
C PRO A 48 25.70 -11.62 -15.18
N LEU A 49 24.61 -10.83 -15.14
CA LEU A 49 23.89 -10.42 -16.34
C LEU A 49 24.78 -9.56 -17.27
N THR A 50 25.24 -10.16 -18.36
CA THR A 50 26.12 -9.54 -19.39
C THR A 50 25.44 -9.43 -20.74
N ALA A 51 26.05 -8.68 -21.68
CA ALA A 51 25.56 -8.57 -23.06
C ALA A 51 25.49 -9.92 -23.82
N ILE A 52 26.18 -10.96 -23.33
CA ILE A 52 26.16 -12.33 -23.86
C ILE A 52 24.76 -12.97 -23.70
N HIS A 53 24.03 -12.58 -22.66
CA HIS A 53 22.73 -13.16 -22.30
C HIS A 53 21.59 -12.80 -23.30
N LYS A 54 21.81 -11.83 -24.20
CA LYS A 54 20.84 -11.42 -25.24
C LYS A 54 20.42 -12.56 -26.17
N ASP A 55 21.32 -13.52 -26.37
CA ASP A 55 21.11 -14.67 -27.27
C ASP A 55 20.37 -15.85 -26.60
N ILE A 56 20.05 -15.78 -25.31
CA ILE A 56 19.51 -16.92 -24.55
C ILE A 56 18.15 -17.37 -25.10
N LEU A 57 17.12 -16.50 -25.06
CA LEU A 57 15.78 -16.92 -25.46
C LEU A 57 15.71 -17.34 -26.95
N PRO A 58 16.28 -16.58 -27.91
CA PRO A 58 16.21 -16.97 -29.33
C PRO A 58 16.92 -18.30 -29.67
N ARG A 59 17.89 -18.75 -28.87
CA ARG A 59 18.67 -19.97 -29.15
C ARG A 59 18.34 -21.17 -28.26
N TYR A 60 17.91 -20.94 -27.02
CA TYR A 60 17.78 -22.00 -26.00
C TYR A 60 16.33 -22.28 -25.56
N LEU A 61 15.32 -21.55 -26.04
CA LEU A 61 13.92 -21.79 -25.66
C LEU A 61 13.45 -23.24 -25.91
N GLU A 62 13.84 -23.87 -27.03
CA GLU A 62 13.51 -25.29 -27.27
C GLU A 62 14.21 -26.24 -26.29
N THR A 63 15.42 -25.88 -25.83
CA THR A 63 16.14 -26.63 -24.79
C THR A 63 15.50 -26.46 -23.43
N PHE A 64 15.01 -25.25 -23.09
CA PHE A 64 14.19 -25.03 -21.90
C PHE A 64 12.85 -25.80 -21.99
N ARG A 65 12.21 -25.84 -23.16
CA ARG A 65 11.01 -26.66 -23.41
C ARG A 65 11.28 -28.15 -23.20
N TYR A 66 12.42 -28.64 -23.69
CA TYR A 66 12.81 -30.04 -23.53
C TYR A 66 13.18 -30.43 -22.09
N HIS A 67 13.82 -29.55 -21.31
CA HIS A 67 14.24 -29.86 -19.93
C HIS A 67 13.20 -29.54 -18.86
N LEU A 68 12.39 -28.50 -19.07
CA LEU A 68 11.29 -28.15 -18.18
C LEU A 68 9.97 -28.85 -18.55
N SER A 69 9.99 -29.83 -19.47
CA SER A 69 8.80 -30.58 -19.89
C SER A 69 8.17 -31.36 -18.72
N THR A 70 6.86 -31.58 -18.78
CA THR A 70 6.09 -32.17 -17.68
C THR A 70 6.30 -33.68 -17.51
N ASP A 71 6.74 -34.39 -18.55
CA ASP A 71 7.12 -35.81 -18.52
C ASP A 71 8.45 -36.07 -17.80
N LYS A 72 9.22 -35.02 -17.50
CA LYS A 72 10.46 -35.08 -16.71
C LYS A 72 10.27 -34.79 -15.22
N ILE A 73 9.05 -34.49 -14.77
CA ILE A 73 8.76 -34.24 -13.35
C ILE A 73 8.82 -35.58 -12.59
N PRO A 74 9.68 -35.74 -11.57
CA PRO A 74 9.77 -36.98 -10.80
C PRO A 74 8.50 -37.29 -10.00
N SER A 75 8.41 -38.51 -9.48
CA SER A 75 7.44 -38.81 -8.42
C SER A 75 7.77 -37.98 -7.17
N LEU A 76 6.75 -37.57 -6.40
CA LEU A 76 6.96 -36.99 -5.07
C LEU A 76 7.60 -37.97 -4.07
N THR A 77 7.71 -39.25 -4.43
CA THR A 77 8.42 -40.30 -3.69
C THR A 77 9.88 -40.48 -4.10
N ASP A 78 10.35 -39.76 -5.13
CA ASP A 78 11.72 -39.84 -5.64
C ASP A 78 12.56 -38.73 -4.98
N THR A 79 13.30 -39.09 -3.94
CA THR A 79 14.17 -38.18 -3.18
C THR A 79 15.52 -37.93 -3.83
N ASP A 80 15.89 -38.77 -4.81
CA ASP A 80 17.27 -38.93 -5.27
C ASP A 80 17.47 -38.36 -6.69
N ALA A 81 16.40 -37.90 -7.33
CA ALA A 81 16.43 -37.25 -8.64
C ALA A 81 17.36 -36.03 -8.69
N ASP A 82 18.34 -36.06 -9.61
CA ASP A 82 19.19 -34.89 -9.89
C ASP A 82 18.40 -33.81 -10.67
N LEU A 83 18.14 -32.69 -9.98
CA LEU A 83 17.44 -31.54 -10.52
C LEU A 83 18.37 -30.35 -10.81
N SER A 84 19.69 -30.57 -10.84
CA SER A 84 20.71 -29.56 -11.17
C SER A 84 20.46 -28.90 -12.52
N THR A 85 20.26 -29.70 -13.58
CA THR A 85 20.00 -29.23 -14.95
C THR A 85 18.66 -28.49 -15.03
N VAL A 86 17.64 -28.93 -14.29
CA VAL A 86 16.34 -28.24 -14.20
C VAL A 86 16.51 -26.87 -13.56
N ARG A 87 17.23 -26.76 -12.43
CA ARG A 87 17.54 -25.47 -11.78
C ARG A 87 18.31 -24.54 -12.71
N ALA A 88 19.34 -25.04 -13.38
CA ALA A 88 20.13 -24.26 -14.34
C ALA A 88 19.27 -23.73 -15.50
N CYS A 89 18.36 -24.55 -16.04
CA CYS A 89 17.38 -24.10 -17.04
C CYS A 89 16.46 -23.00 -16.49
N LEU A 90 15.95 -23.13 -15.25
CA LEU A 90 15.09 -22.10 -14.63
C LEU A 90 15.82 -20.76 -14.46
N VAL A 91 17.06 -20.77 -13.96
CA VAL A 91 17.86 -19.55 -13.74
C VAL A 91 18.30 -18.92 -15.07
N ALA A 92 18.80 -19.71 -16.03
CA ALA A 92 19.17 -19.20 -17.34
C ALA A 92 17.96 -18.62 -18.12
N PHE A 93 16.78 -19.24 -18.00
CA PHE A 93 15.54 -18.70 -18.59
C PHE A 93 15.13 -17.39 -17.90
N THR A 94 15.21 -17.31 -16.57
CA THR A 94 14.98 -16.07 -15.79
C THR A 94 15.89 -14.93 -16.26
N ASN A 95 17.20 -15.22 -16.40
CA ASN A 95 18.19 -14.26 -16.89
C ASN A 95 17.93 -13.83 -18.35
N GLY A 96 17.44 -14.75 -19.19
CA GLY A 96 17.02 -14.45 -20.56
C GLY A 96 15.81 -13.50 -20.63
N LEU A 97 14.82 -13.66 -19.75
CA LEU A 97 13.64 -12.78 -19.68
C LEU A 97 14.00 -11.36 -19.22
N LEU A 98 14.80 -11.24 -18.15
CA LEU A 98 15.31 -9.96 -17.67
C LEU A 98 16.02 -9.17 -18.78
N ILE A 99 16.87 -9.84 -19.56
CA ILE A 99 17.60 -9.21 -20.67
C ILE A 99 16.70 -8.88 -21.86
N LEU A 100 15.69 -9.71 -22.16
CA LEU A 100 14.66 -9.38 -23.16
C LEU A 100 13.95 -8.08 -22.78
N GLU A 101 13.41 -7.98 -21.57
CA GLU A 101 12.73 -6.77 -21.09
C GLU A 101 13.65 -5.54 -21.13
N MET A 102 14.90 -5.68 -20.70
CA MET A 102 15.89 -4.58 -20.76
C MET A 102 16.19 -4.14 -22.20
N GLN A 103 16.16 -5.05 -23.17
CA GLN A 103 16.27 -4.70 -24.59
C GLN A 103 15.00 -4.02 -25.10
N GLU A 104 13.82 -4.61 -24.89
CA GLU A 104 12.56 -4.06 -25.40
C GLU A 104 12.28 -2.65 -24.85
N LYS A 105 12.55 -2.42 -23.55
CA LYS A 105 12.45 -1.10 -22.90
C LYS A 105 13.49 -0.08 -23.41
N ARG A 106 14.68 -0.53 -23.82
CA ARG A 106 15.75 0.34 -24.35
C ARG A 106 15.59 0.66 -25.83
N GLU A 107 15.15 -0.31 -26.60
CA GLU A 107 15.01 -0.24 -28.07
C GLU A 107 13.62 0.31 -28.47
N ASN A 108 12.66 0.29 -27.54
CA ASN A 108 11.24 0.60 -27.78
C ASN A 108 10.62 -0.28 -28.88
N ILE A 109 10.98 -1.57 -28.88
CA ILE A 109 10.57 -2.59 -29.85
C ILE A 109 9.99 -3.77 -29.07
N GLN A 110 8.83 -4.28 -29.48
CA GLN A 110 8.28 -5.55 -29.01
C GLN A 110 8.69 -6.70 -29.92
N ARG A 111 8.94 -7.88 -29.36
CA ARG A 111 9.37 -9.10 -30.06
C ARG A 111 8.34 -10.23 -29.87
N PRO A 112 7.10 -10.09 -30.39
CA PRO A 112 5.96 -10.97 -30.05
C PRO A 112 6.24 -12.46 -30.25
N GLY A 113 6.91 -12.87 -31.33
CA GLY A 113 7.26 -14.27 -31.57
C GLY A 113 8.20 -14.91 -30.53
N ILE A 114 8.93 -14.12 -29.73
CA ILE A 114 9.66 -14.64 -28.56
C ILE A 114 8.67 -14.82 -27.41
N TRP A 115 7.80 -13.84 -27.15
CA TRP A 115 6.80 -13.88 -26.09
C TRP A 115 5.75 -14.99 -26.29
N GLU A 116 5.27 -15.26 -27.52
CA GLU A 116 4.46 -16.44 -27.84
C GLU A 116 5.14 -17.74 -27.36
N GLY A 117 6.44 -17.84 -27.60
CA GLY A 117 7.30 -18.93 -27.13
C GLY A 117 7.40 -19.01 -25.61
N VAL A 118 7.56 -17.88 -24.92
CA VAL A 118 7.59 -17.79 -23.45
C VAL A 118 6.23 -18.14 -22.85
N ILE A 119 5.13 -17.64 -23.41
CA ILE A 119 3.75 -17.95 -23.01
C ILE A 119 3.50 -19.46 -23.14
N SER A 120 3.97 -20.10 -24.22
CA SER A 120 3.84 -21.56 -24.38
C SER A 120 4.46 -22.38 -23.24
N MET A 121 5.43 -21.80 -22.50
CA MET A 121 6.12 -22.44 -21.38
C MET A 121 5.39 -22.30 -20.03
N TRP A 122 4.29 -21.56 -19.91
CA TRP A 122 3.65 -21.33 -18.61
C TRP A 122 3.17 -22.63 -17.94
N LYS A 123 2.61 -23.58 -18.71
CA LYS A 123 2.11 -24.86 -18.17
C LYS A 123 3.24 -25.74 -17.61
N PRO A 124 4.31 -26.04 -18.37
CA PRO A 124 5.44 -26.79 -17.80
C PRO A 124 6.07 -26.12 -16.57
N VAL A 125 6.32 -24.80 -16.61
CA VAL A 125 6.91 -24.06 -15.47
C VAL A 125 6.00 -24.11 -14.24
N TYR A 126 4.68 -23.95 -14.41
CA TYR A 126 3.69 -24.10 -13.34
C TYR A 126 3.68 -25.51 -12.73
N SER A 127 3.75 -26.56 -13.55
CA SER A 127 3.81 -27.95 -13.07
C SER A 127 5.07 -28.21 -12.25
N TRP A 128 6.23 -27.72 -12.69
CA TRP A 128 7.48 -27.77 -11.90
C TRP A 128 7.36 -26.96 -10.60
N ALA A 129 6.67 -25.82 -10.61
CA ALA A 129 6.43 -25.03 -9.40
C ALA A 129 5.61 -25.81 -8.37
N LEU A 130 4.51 -26.46 -8.79
CA LEU A 130 3.73 -27.33 -7.91
C LEU A 130 4.59 -28.48 -7.34
N TYR A 131 5.37 -29.16 -8.17
CA TYR A 131 6.28 -30.22 -7.74
C TYR A 131 7.27 -29.71 -6.69
N PHE A 132 7.93 -28.57 -6.93
CA PHE A 132 8.88 -28.00 -5.98
C PHE A 132 8.20 -27.52 -4.69
N PHE A 133 7.02 -26.92 -4.74
CA PHE A 133 6.28 -26.50 -3.53
C PHE A 133 5.80 -27.68 -2.68
N GLN A 134 5.61 -28.86 -3.28
CA GLN A 134 5.21 -30.08 -2.58
C GLN A 134 6.42 -30.86 -2.04
N SER A 135 7.45 -31.10 -2.86
CA SER A 135 8.63 -31.91 -2.50
C SER A 135 9.62 -31.23 -1.54
N SER A 136 9.59 -29.90 -1.42
CA SER A 136 10.50 -29.13 -0.55
C SER A 136 10.11 -29.08 0.92
N ASN A 137 8.86 -29.45 1.27
CA ASN A 137 8.34 -29.40 2.65
C ASN A 137 8.51 -28.03 3.36
N ILE A 138 8.45 -26.91 2.62
CA ILE A 138 8.64 -25.53 3.10
C ILE A 138 7.89 -25.25 4.41
N TYR A 139 6.62 -25.67 4.49
CA TYR A 139 5.74 -25.42 5.64
C TYR A 139 6.26 -26.00 6.97
N SER A 140 7.19 -26.95 6.93
CA SER A 140 7.81 -27.53 8.13
C SER A 140 9.05 -26.78 8.63
N GLY A 141 9.67 -25.94 7.79
CA GLY A 141 10.99 -25.37 8.06
C GLY A 141 12.18 -26.33 7.94
N ASN A 142 11.95 -27.60 7.55
CA ASN A 142 12.99 -28.63 7.40
C ASN A 142 13.44 -28.81 5.93
N ALA A 143 13.34 -27.75 5.11
CA ALA A 143 13.82 -27.79 3.72
C ALA A 143 15.36 -27.82 3.70
N SER A 144 15.96 -28.62 2.82
CA SER A 144 17.39 -28.49 2.52
C SER A 144 17.63 -27.25 1.66
N VAL A 145 18.84 -26.68 1.75
CA VAL A 145 19.27 -25.53 0.92
C VAL A 145 19.02 -25.81 -0.58
N VAL A 146 19.25 -27.04 -1.02
CA VAL A 146 19.02 -27.51 -2.40
C VAL A 146 17.54 -27.45 -2.80
N GLN A 147 16.62 -27.75 -1.88
CA GLN A 147 15.17 -27.60 -2.09
C GLN A 147 14.74 -26.12 -2.05
N GLU A 148 15.30 -25.32 -1.15
CA GLU A 148 15.03 -23.87 -1.10
C GLU A 148 15.51 -23.14 -2.36
N GLU A 149 16.68 -23.50 -2.90
CA GLU A 149 17.23 -22.99 -4.17
C GLU A 149 16.34 -23.36 -5.37
N ASN A 150 15.87 -24.61 -5.43
CA ASN A 150 14.92 -25.05 -6.46
C ASN A 150 13.65 -24.20 -6.43
N VAL A 151 13.06 -24.04 -5.24
CA VAL A 151 11.85 -23.24 -4.98
C VAL A 151 12.08 -21.78 -5.35
N ALA A 152 13.21 -21.18 -4.93
CA ALA A 152 13.56 -19.81 -5.27
C ALA A 152 13.71 -19.60 -6.78
N SER A 153 14.37 -20.55 -7.48
CA SER A 153 14.62 -20.49 -8.93
C SER A 153 13.32 -20.55 -9.73
N VAL A 154 12.42 -21.50 -9.43
CA VAL A 154 11.13 -21.60 -10.13
C VAL A 154 10.21 -20.41 -9.81
N THR A 155 10.25 -19.91 -8.57
CA THR A 155 9.43 -18.76 -8.15
C THR A 155 9.94 -17.46 -8.79
N MET A 156 11.25 -17.31 -8.99
CA MET A 156 11.82 -16.17 -9.70
C MET A 156 11.50 -16.21 -11.19
N LEU A 157 11.53 -17.39 -11.84
CA LEU A 157 11.08 -17.53 -13.22
C LEU A 157 9.60 -17.14 -13.36
N LEU A 158 8.73 -17.66 -12.49
CA LEU A 158 7.33 -17.28 -12.43
C LEU A 158 7.17 -15.76 -12.22
N ALA A 159 8.02 -15.13 -11.41
CA ALA A 159 7.98 -13.69 -11.17
C ALA A 159 8.25 -12.88 -12.44
N GLN A 160 9.32 -13.20 -13.19
CA GLN A 160 9.61 -12.53 -14.46
C GLN A 160 8.52 -12.81 -15.50
N MET A 161 8.04 -14.06 -15.60
CA MET A 161 6.92 -14.39 -16.48
C MET A 161 5.65 -13.59 -16.12
N SER A 162 5.37 -13.36 -14.83
CA SER A 162 4.22 -12.58 -14.37
C SER A 162 4.32 -11.07 -14.64
N ALA A 163 5.47 -10.55 -15.05
CA ALA A 163 5.57 -9.16 -15.54
C ALA A 163 4.88 -8.97 -16.90
N HIS A 164 4.71 -10.04 -17.69
CA HIS A 164 3.94 -10.02 -18.94
C HIS A 164 2.44 -10.16 -18.65
N THR A 165 1.64 -9.19 -19.10
CA THR A 165 0.21 -9.05 -18.75
C THR A 165 -0.63 -10.29 -19.08
N GLU A 166 -0.41 -10.93 -20.22
CA GLU A 166 -1.14 -12.16 -20.59
C GLU A 166 -0.85 -13.33 -19.64
N ILE A 167 0.40 -13.45 -19.18
CA ILE A 167 0.79 -14.53 -18.26
C ILE A 167 0.30 -14.21 -16.84
N ALA A 168 0.33 -12.94 -16.44
CA ALA A 168 -0.34 -12.48 -15.22
C ALA A 168 -1.83 -12.86 -15.23
N HIS A 169 -2.57 -12.55 -16.31
CA HIS A 169 -3.98 -12.90 -16.46
C HIS A 169 -4.25 -14.42 -16.37
N ILE A 170 -3.39 -15.24 -16.99
CA ILE A 170 -3.44 -16.71 -16.88
C ILE A 170 -3.22 -17.18 -15.43
N PHE A 171 -2.26 -16.59 -14.72
CA PHE A 171 -1.99 -16.91 -13.32
C PHE A 171 -3.12 -16.44 -12.37
N LEU A 172 -3.70 -15.26 -12.62
CA LEU A 172 -4.82 -14.69 -11.85
C LEU A 172 -6.11 -15.51 -12.03
N SER A 173 -6.31 -16.06 -13.22
CA SER A 173 -7.41 -16.97 -13.53
C SER A 173 -7.29 -18.32 -12.80
N ASN A 174 -6.09 -18.69 -12.33
CA ASN A 174 -5.84 -19.94 -11.61
C ASN A 174 -5.94 -19.74 -10.09
N VAL A 175 -7.15 -19.87 -9.56
CA VAL A 175 -7.46 -19.76 -8.11
C VAL A 175 -6.55 -20.62 -7.23
N VAL A 176 -6.24 -21.85 -7.68
CA VAL A 176 -5.42 -22.80 -6.91
C VAL A 176 -3.95 -22.37 -6.87
N PHE A 177 -3.44 -21.82 -7.97
CA PHE A 177 -2.10 -21.22 -8.00
C PHE A 177 -2.02 -20.01 -7.07
N LEU A 178 -2.95 -19.04 -7.19
CA LEU A 178 -2.97 -17.86 -6.34
C LEU A 178 -3.08 -18.21 -4.85
N GLU A 179 -3.99 -19.13 -4.47
CA GLU A 179 -4.12 -19.54 -3.07
C GLU A 179 -2.83 -20.22 -2.56
N THR A 180 -2.14 -21.00 -3.39
CA THR A 180 -0.86 -21.65 -3.03
C THR A 180 0.27 -20.62 -2.89
N VAL A 181 0.44 -19.72 -3.85
CA VAL A 181 1.46 -18.67 -3.83
C VAL A 181 1.25 -17.71 -2.66
N CYS A 182 0.01 -17.31 -2.38
CA CYS A 182 -0.30 -16.45 -1.25
C CYS A 182 -0.05 -17.14 0.10
N LYS A 183 -0.40 -18.42 0.24
CA LYS A 183 -0.10 -19.19 1.47
C LYS A 183 1.41 -19.27 1.71
N LEU A 184 2.20 -19.55 0.67
CA LEU A 184 3.65 -19.60 0.76
C LEU A 184 4.25 -18.23 1.04
N TRP A 185 3.86 -17.17 0.32
CA TRP A 185 4.30 -15.80 0.57
C TRP A 185 3.99 -15.33 2.01
N ILE A 186 2.77 -15.59 2.52
CA ILE A 186 2.40 -15.26 3.90
C ILE A 186 3.21 -16.09 4.91
N PHE A 187 3.42 -17.39 4.66
CA PHE A 187 4.20 -18.26 5.53
C PHE A 187 5.68 -17.82 5.60
N LEU A 188 6.33 -17.65 4.46
CA LEU A 188 7.72 -17.23 4.34
C LEU A 188 7.96 -15.81 4.85
N GLY A 189 6.98 -14.92 4.67
CA GLY A 189 7.01 -13.58 5.25
C GLY A 189 6.92 -13.56 6.79
N ARG A 190 6.40 -14.63 7.42
CA ARG A 190 6.35 -14.76 8.90
C ARG A 190 7.70 -15.19 9.50
N SER A 191 8.51 -15.99 8.79
CA SER A 191 9.91 -16.24 9.20
C SER A 191 10.79 -15.03 8.88
N GLY A 192 10.68 -14.46 7.68
CA GLY A 192 11.40 -13.25 7.27
C GLY A 192 12.87 -13.45 6.88
N GLU A 193 13.48 -14.56 7.30
CA GLU A 193 14.88 -14.92 7.01
C GLU A 193 15.02 -16.04 5.95
N HIS A 194 13.92 -16.67 5.53
CA HIS A 194 13.94 -17.83 4.63
C HIS A 194 14.40 -17.45 3.19
N PRO A 195 15.43 -18.11 2.61
CA PRO A 195 16.05 -17.73 1.33
C PRO A 195 15.10 -17.58 0.12
N ALA A 196 14.03 -18.38 0.02
CA ALA A 196 13.04 -18.23 -1.05
C ALA A 196 12.08 -17.01 -0.92
N TYR A 197 12.01 -16.33 0.24
CA TYR A 197 11.05 -15.24 0.45
C TYR A 197 11.17 -14.07 -0.55
N PRO A 198 12.37 -13.58 -0.93
CA PRO A 198 12.51 -12.53 -1.95
C PRO A 198 11.93 -12.93 -3.31
N ALA A 199 12.04 -14.20 -3.72
CA ALA A 199 11.44 -14.70 -4.96
C ALA A 199 9.91 -14.68 -4.87
N PHE A 200 9.32 -15.14 -3.76
CA PHE A 200 7.87 -15.06 -3.54
C PHE A 200 7.35 -13.62 -3.50
N ARG A 201 8.12 -12.70 -2.90
CA ARG A 201 7.79 -11.27 -2.92
C ARG A 201 7.86 -10.69 -4.34
N LYS A 202 8.85 -11.06 -5.15
CA LYS A 202 8.93 -10.62 -6.55
C LYS A 202 7.80 -11.19 -7.40
N LEU A 203 7.40 -12.45 -7.17
CA LEU A 203 6.25 -13.08 -7.81
C LEU A 203 4.94 -12.37 -7.41
N MET A 204 4.74 -12.08 -6.12
CA MET A 204 3.61 -11.26 -5.71
C MET A 204 3.65 -9.89 -6.39
N HIS A 205 4.78 -9.18 -6.42
CA HIS A 205 4.84 -7.89 -7.10
C HIS A 205 4.48 -7.99 -8.60
N GLY A 206 5.06 -8.93 -9.35
CA GLY A 206 4.75 -9.12 -10.78
C GLY A 206 3.26 -9.42 -11.00
N LEU A 207 2.69 -10.34 -10.22
CA LEU A 207 1.25 -10.62 -10.22
C LEU A 207 0.40 -9.37 -9.93
N LEU A 208 0.70 -8.60 -8.88
CA LEU A 208 -0.08 -7.42 -8.51
C LEU A 208 0.08 -6.27 -9.53
N PHE A 209 1.27 -6.10 -10.12
CA PHE A 209 1.56 -5.07 -11.10
C PHE A 209 0.88 -5.35 -12.46
N GLY A 210 1.03 -6.58 -12.98
CA GLY A 210 0.33 -7.02 -14.19
C GLY A 210 -1.19 -7.01 -14.04
N ALA A 211 -1.68 -7.16 -12.81
CA ALA A 211 -3.11 -7.18 -12.47
C ALA A 211 -3.74 -5.82 -12.12
N GLN A 212 -3.00 -4.70 -12.12
CA GLN A 212 -3.48 -3.43 -11.53
C GLN A 212 -4.77 -2.86 -12.17
N LYS A 213 -5.21 -3.40 -13.31
CA LYS A 213 -6.47 -3.04 -14.01
C LYS A 213 -7.41 -4.23 -14.23
N ASP A 214 -7.09 -5.41 -13.71
CA ASP A 214 -7.85 -6.65 -13.95
C ASP A 214 -8.87 -6.89 -12.82
N PRO A 215 -10.19 -6.90 -13.11
CA PRO A 215 -11.22 -7.25 -12.12
C PRO A 215 -11.01 -8.61 -11.44
N LEU A 216 -10.34 -9.56 -12.10
CA LEU A 216 -10.02 -10.87 -11.52
C LEU A 216 -9.16 -10.79 -10.27
N LEU A 217 -8.35 -9.74 -10.12
CA LEU A 217 -7.57 -9.51 -8.90
C LEU A 217 -8.50 -9.35 -7.69
N SER A 218 -9.53 -8.51 -7.84
CA SER A 218 -10.50 -8.22 -6.78
C SER A 218 -11.45 -9.39 -6.51
N THR A 219 -11.74 -10.25 -7.49
CA THR A 219 -12.57 -11.45 -7.26
C THR A 219 -11.79 -12.64 -6.70
N THR A 220 -10.56 -12.87 -7.15
CA THR A 220 -9.82 -14.11 -6.88
C THR A 220 -8.82 -13.98 -5.73
N LEU A 221 -8.18 -12.82 -5.55
CA LEU A 221 -7.21 -12.61 -4.48
C LEU A 221 -7.89 -12.27 -3.15
N ARG A 222 -8.98 -11.48 -3.19
CA ARG A 222 -9.76 -11.04 -2.02
C ARG A 222 -10.18 -12.19 -1.08
N PRO A 223 -10.75 -13.33 -1.55
CA PRO A 223 -11.10 -14.45 -0.67
C PRO A 223 -9.92 -15.10 0.05
N VAL A 224 -8.71 -15.01 -0.50
CA VAL A 224 -7.49 -15.55 0.12
C VAL A 224 -6.96 -14.60 1.19
N LEU A 225 -6.97 -13.29 0.92
CA LEU A 225 -6.48 -12.24 1.83
C LEU A 225 -7.42 -12.02 3.03
N ILE A 226 -8.74 -12.00 2.82
CA ILE A 226 -9.76 -11.83 3.88
C ILE A 226 -9.68 -12.94 4.94
N ARG A 227 -9.16 -14.13 4.61
CA ARG A 227 -8.94 -15.19 5.60
C ARG A 227 -7.80 -14.87 6.59
N ASN A 228 -6.94 -13.88 6.30
CA ASN A 228 -5.68 -13.64 7.02
C ASN A 228 -5.25 -12.13 7.10
N PRO A 229 -6.13 -11.13 7.29
CA PRO A 229 -5.79 -9.72 7.08
C PRO A 229 -4.61 -9.22 7.90
N GLU A 230 -4.61 -9.42 9.22
CA GLU A 230 -3.49 -9.08 10.12
C GLU A 230 -2.15 -9.71 9.70
N GLN A 231 -2.17 -10.85 9.00
CA GLN A 231 -0.98 -11.56 8.57
C GLN A 231 -0.48 -11.06 7.21
N VAL A 232 -1.38 -10.67 6.30
CA VAL A 232 -1.05 -9.92 5.07
C VAL A 232 -0.36 -8.61 5.45
N SER A 233 -1.01 -7.82 6.32
CA SER A 233 -0.47 -6.54 6.82
C SER A 233 0.90 -6.69 7.47
N LYS A 234 1.11 -7.70 8.32
CA LYS A 234 2.43 -7.98 8.93
C LYS A 234 3.52 -8.29 7.91
N VAL A 235 3.21 -9.04 6.85
CA VAL A 235 4.20 -9.40 5.81
C VAL A 235 4.54 -8.19 4.93
N VAL A 236 3.53 -7.40 4.55
CA VAL A 236 3.71 -6.11 3.83
C VAL A 236 4.55 -5.13 4.65
N LEU A 237 4.19 -4.94 5.93
CA LEU A 237 4.94 -4.05 6.85
C LEU A 237 6.36 -4.54 7.06
N ARG A 238 6.59 -5.84 7.31
CA ARG A 238 7.95 -6.40 7.43
C ARG A 238 8.76 -6.19 6.17
N SER A 239 8.18 -6.43 4.99
CA SER A 239 8.82 -6.20 3.69
C SER A 239 9.38 -4.78 3.58
N LEU A 240 8.54 -3.78 3.89
CA LEU A 240 8.93 -2.37 3.91
C LEU A 240 9.98 -2.06 4.99
N ILE A 241 9.80 -2.57 6.21
CA ILE A 241 10.73 -2.38 7.33
C ILE A 241 12.14 -2.90 6.99
N THR A 242 12.24 -4.08 6.36
CA THR A 242 13.50 -4.68 5.96
C THR A 242 14.27 -3.79 4.99
N GLU A 243 13.64 -3.28 3.93
CA GLU A 243 14.34 -2.38 2.97
C GLU A 243 14.76 -1.05 3.61
N ILE A 244 13.91 -0.48 4.47
CA ILE A 244 14.20 0.74 5.23
C ILE A 244 15.37 0.57 6.24
N GLN A 245 15.73 -0.67 6.57
CA GLN A 245 16.81 -1.01 7.51
C GLN A 245 18.10 -1.46 6.82
N ARG A 246 18.12 -1.68 5.50
CA ARG A 246 19.34 -2.02 4.75
C ARG A 246 20.32 -0.84 4.73
N GLN A 247 21.61 -1.14 4.82
CA GLN A 247 22.69 -0.14 4.83
C GLN A 247 22.75 0.66 3.53
N SER A 248 22.58 -0.02 2.39
CA SER A 248 22.37 0.57 1.08
C SER A 248 20.92 0.43 0.67
N THR A 249 20.30 1.54 0.23
CA THR A 249 18.95 1.52 -0.32
C THR A 249 19.00 0.99 -1.76
N ASN A 250 18.41 -0.17 -2.01
CA ASN A 250 18.07 -0.62 -3.35
C ASN A 250 16.63 -0.17 -3.65
N PHE A 251 16.44 0.68 -4.66
CA PHE A 251 15.13 1.24 -4.97
C PHE A 251 14.20 0.29 -5.70
N GLU A 252 14.73 -0.71 -6.42
CA GLU A 252 13.90 -1.77 -7.00
C GLU A 252 13.23 -2.61 -5.91
N TYR A 253 13.98 -3.01 -4.88
CA TYR A 253 13.40 -3.71 -3.73
C TYR A 253 12.50 -2.81 -2.89
N LEU A 254 12.86 -1.54 -2.66
CA LEU A 254 11.98 -0.60 -1.95
C LEU A 254 10.65 -0.41 -2.71
N LEU A 255 10.70 -0.37 -4.04
CA LEU A 255 9.52 -0.34 -4.91
C LEU A 255 8.72 -1.64 -4.80
N ASP A 256 9.35 -2.83 -4.88
CA ASP A 256 8.71 -4.15 -4.66
C ASP A 256 8.04 -4.28 -3.28
N ALA A 257 8.45 -3.48 -2.28
CA ALA A 257 7.76 -3.41 -0.99
C ALA A 257 6.58 -2.43 -1.01
N LEU A 258 6.77 -1.24 -1.61
CA LEU A 258 5.77 -0.17 -1.63
C LEU A 258 4.59 -0.47 -2.56
N THR A 259 4.81 -1.04 -3.74
CA THR A 259 3.74 -1.40 -4.71
C THR A 259 2.69 -2.34 -4.14
N SER A 260 3.05 -3.13 -3.12
CA SER A 260 2.11 -4.00 -2.41
C SER A 260 1.06 -3.25 -1.58
N PHE A 261 1.32 -2.01 -1.16
CA PHE A 261 0.41 -1.22 -0.31
C PHE A 261 -0.95 -0.90 -0.95
N PRO A 262 -1.03 -0.18 -2.09
CA PRO A 262 -2.32 0.20 -2.68
C PRO A 262 -3.17 -1.05 -2.97
N VAL A 263 -2.57 -2.03 -3.65
CA VAL A 263 -3.27 -3.24 -4.10
C VAL A 263 -3.80 -4.09 -2.94
N PHE A 264 -3.05 -4.28 -1.85
CA PHE A 264 -3.58 -4.97 -0.67
C PHE A 264 -4.58 -4.12 0.14
N SER A 265 -4.50 -2.78 0.06
CA SER A 265 -5.49 -1.88 0.67
C SER A 265 -6.81 -1.77 -0.12
N GLU A 266 -6.81 -2.08 -1.41
CA GLU A 266 -8.02 -2.17 -2.24
C GLU A 266 -8.67 -3.56 -2.17
N ALA A 267 -7.86 -4.59 -1.86
CA ALA A 267 -8.33 -5.96 -1.78
C ALA A 267 -9.38 -6.20 -0.67
N SER A 268 -9.32 -5.50 0.47
CA SER A 268 -10.31 -5.60 1.56
C SER A 268 -10.14 -4.50 2.60
N ASP A 269 -11.25 -3.98 3.12
CA ASP A 269 -11.25 -3.00 4.20
C ASP A 269 -10.59 -3.53 5.49
N ASP A 270 -10.71 -4.83 5.83
CA ASP A 270 -10.03 -5.40 7.00
C ASP A 270 -8.50 -5.37 6.84
N VAL A 271 -8.00 -5.68 5.63
CA VAL A 271 -6.57 -5.63 5.31
C VAL A 271 -6.07 -4.18 5.37
N GLN A 272 -6.79 -3.27 4.70
CA GLN A 272 -6.51 -1.84 4.70
C GLN A 272 -6.45 -1.26 6.11
N ASN A 273 -7.48 -1.51 6.93
CA ASN A 273 -7.61 -0.89 8.24
C ASN A 273 -6.48 -1.31 9.19
N ASP A 274 -6.09 -2.60 9.20
CA ASP A 274 -4.93 -3.07 9.97
C ASP A 274 -3.59 -2.55 9.38
N LEU A 275 -3.46 -2.50 8.05
CA LEU A 275 -2.27 -1.99 7.36
C LEU A 275 -2.05 -0.49 7.64
N TYR A 276 -3.05 0.35 7.40
CA TYR A 276 -2.98 1.80 7.59
C TYR A 276 -2.87 2.20 9.06
N ALA A 277 -3.45 1.43 9.99
CA ALA A 277 -3.28 1.65 11.43
C ALA A 277 -1.81 1.49 11.91
N HIS A 278 -0.96 0.85 11.10
CA HIS A 278 0.38 0.42 11.50
C HIS A 278 1.51 0.85 10.53
N SER A 279 1.20 1.35 9.34
CA SER A 279 2.17 1.69 8.29
C SER A 279 2.77 3.09 8.39
N ALA A 280 2.01 4.10 8.85
CA ALA A 280 2.41 5.51 8.78
C ALA A 280 3.84 5.82 9.30
N PRO A 281 4.33 5.27 10.45
CA PRO A 281 5.73 5.44 10.88
C PRO A 281 6.77 5.03 9.83
N TRP A 282 6.49 3.94 9.12
CA TRP A 282 7.40 3.31 8.17
C TRP A 282 7.34 3.97 6.80
N LEU A 283 6.14 4.34 6.34
CA LEU A 283 5.97 5.12 5.11
C LEU A 283 6.64 6.49 5.23
N CYS A 284 6.44 7.22 6.34
CA CYS A 284 7.15 8.47 6.59
C CYS A 284 8.67 8.26 6.65
N ARG A 285 9.15 7.13 7.21
CA ARG A 285 10.58 6.79 7.22
C ARG A 285 11.12 6.45 5.81
N ALA A 286 10.31 5.84 4.93
CA ALA A 286 10.67 5.59 3.52
C ALA A 286 10.78 6.90 2.73
N ILE A 287 9.77 7.77 2.80
CA ILE A 287 9.79 9.10 2.18
C ILE A 287 11.03 9.85 2.66
N ARG A 288 11.25 9.92 3.98
CA ARG A 288 12.40 10.60 4.59
C ARG A 288 13.74 10.02 4.11
N LEU A 289 13.86 8.71 3.91
CA LEU A 289 15.06 8.05 3.39
C LEU A 289 15.40 8.52 1.97
N ILE A 290 14.37 8.69 1.12
CA ILE A 290 14.54 9.14 -0.27
C ILE A 290 14.91 10.63 -0.31
N VAL A 291 14.11 11.50 0.32
CA VAL A 291 14.26 12.98 0.21
C VAL A 291 15.40 13.58 1.03
N SER A 292 16.04 12.83 1.93
CA SER A 292 17.09 13.38 2.82
C SER A 292 18.52 13.23 2.29
N ARG A 293 18.74 12.66 1.10
CA ARG A 293 20.08 12.69 0.47
C ARG A 293 20.44 14.12 0.05
N ARG A 294 21.74 14.46 0.16
CA ARG A 294 22.30 15.76 -0.22
C ARG A 294 22.97 15.77 -1.59
N GLU A 295 23.25 14.58 -2.10
CA GLU A 295 23.88 14.31 -3.40
C GLU A 295 22.81 13.78 -4.37
N PRO A 296 23.00 13.96 -5.70
CA PRO A 296 22.13 13.37 -6.70
C PRO A 296 22.19 11.84 -6.65
N TYR A 297 21.09 11.21 -7.02
CA TYR A 297 21.00 9.79 -7.25
C TYR A 297 21.71 9.38 -8.55
N SER A 298 22.07 8.10 -8.66
CA SER A 298 22.45 7.52 -9.94
C SER A 298 21.32 7.71 -10.95
N PRO A 299 21.58 7.96 -12.26
CA PRO A 299 20.53 8.03 -13.27
C PRO A 299 19.62 6.78 -13.31
N PHE A 300 20.14 5.62 -12.89
CA PHE A 300 19.38 4.37 -12.74
C PHE A 300 18.47 4.34 -11.50
N ASP A 301 18.81 5.08 -10.44
CA ASP A 301 18.06 5.15 -9.17
C ASP A 301 16.94 6.21 -9.20
N VAL A 302 17.10 7.30 -9.97
CA VAL A 302 16.17 8.46 -9.96
C VAL A 302 14.72 8.05 -10.25
N ALA A 303 14.47 7.29 -11.33
CA ALA A 303 13.11 6.89 -11.69
C ALA A 303 12.47 5.91 -10.68
N PRO A 304 13.16 4.83 -10.22
CA PRO A 304 12.70 4.03 -9.09
C PRO A 304 12.43 4.83 -7.81
N ALA A 305 13.27 5.82 -7.47
CA ALA A 305 13.08 6.66 -6.30
C ALA A 305 11.85 7.57 -6.41
N ILE A 306 11.55 8.11 -7.60
CA ILE A 306 10.31 8.85 -7.90
C ILE A 306 9.09 7.95 -7.68
N LEU A 307 9.08 6.74 -8.24
CA LEU A 307 7.97 5.78 -8.07
C LEU A 307 7.79 5.36 -6.61
N CYS A 308 8.89 5.22 -5.85
CA CYS A 308 8.82 4.99 -4.41
C CYS A 308 8.17 6.17 -3.66
N LEU A 309 8.44 7.42 -4.05
CA LEU A 309 7.79 8.59 -3.44
C LEU A 309 6.30 8.64 -3.75
N ASP A 310 5.94 8.45 -5.01
CA ASP A 310 4.55 8.43 -5.51
C ASP A 310 3.68 7.48 -4.67
N ILE A 311 4.09 6.21 -4.59
CA ILE A 311 3.34 5.17 -3.87
C ILE A 311 3.41 5.37 -2.35
N ALA A 312 4.53 5.86 -1.80
CA ALA A 312 4.64 6.10 -0.36
C ALA A 312 3.80 7.30 0.10
N PHE A 313 3.71 8.37 -0.70
CA PHE A 313 2.81 9.50 -0.43
C PHE A 313 1.35 9.09 -0.58
N GLU A 314 0.98 8.30 -1.59
CA GLU A 314 -0.38 7.76 -1.73
C GLU A 314 -0.77 6.87 -0.55
N ALA A 315 0.12 5.98 -0.12
CA ALA A 315 -0.12 5.17 1.07
C ALA A 315 -0.23 6.03 2.35
N VAL A 316 0.55 7.11 2.51
CA VAL A 316 0.39 8.07 3.61
C VAL A 316 -0.93 8.83 3.52
N ARG A 317 -1.34 9.27 2.33
CA ARG A 317 -2.63 9.93 2.09
C ARG A 317 -3.79 9.02 2.50
N GLY A 318 -3.78 7.77 2.03
CA GLY A 318 -4.75 6.74 2.43
C GLY A 318 -4.79 6.50 3.94
N CYS A 319 -3.64 6.50 4.62
CA CYS A 319 -3.59 6.42 6.09
C CYS A 319 -4.26 7.63 6.75
N CYS A 320 -3.80 8.84 6.40
CA CYS A 320 -4.22 10.11 7.00
C CYS A 320 -5.69 10.44 6.74
N TRP A 321 -6.22 10.01 5.60
CA TRP A 321 -7.65 10.05 5.29
C TRP A 321 -8.42 9.06 6.15
N SER A 322 -7.98 7.79 6.20
CA SER A 322 -8.67 6.72 6.93
C SER A 322 -8.76 6.98 8.43
N PHE A 323 -7.74 7.59 9.06
CA PHE A 323 -7.82 7.92 10.49
C PHE A 323 -6.95 9.09 10.96
N ILE A 324 -7.56 10.03 11.71
CA ILE A 324 -6.88 11.17 12.35
C ILE A 324 -5.60 10.83 13.15
N TYR A 325 -5.54 9.66 13.81
CA TYR A 325 -4.38 9.29 14.61
C TYR A 325 -3.18 8.86 13.76
N THR A 326 -3.37 8.41 12.52
CA THR A 326 -2.24 8.13 11.61
C THR A 326 -1.64 9.45 11.16
N SER A 327 -2.45 10.49 10.92
CA SER A 327 -2.00 11.87 10.68
C SER A 327 -1.15 12.38 11.85
N VAL A 328 -1.61 12.20 13.10
CA VAL A 328 -0.80 12.52 14.31
C VAL A 328 0.52 11.74 14.30
N THR A 329 0.46 10.45 13.94
CA THR A 329 1.61 9.54 13.91
C THR A 329 2.58 9.88 12.76
N ALA A 330 2.11 10.42 11.65
CA ALA A 330 2.93 10.89 10.54
C ALA A 330 3.68 12.17 10.92
N CYS A 331 3.02 13.10 11.64
CA CYS A 331 3.70 14.21 12.29
C CYS A 331 4.65 13.76 13.42
N ASP A 332 4.38 12.67 14.14
CA ASP A 332 5.35 12.05 15.07
C ASP A 332 6.63 11.57 14.34
N HIS A 333 6.52 11.20 13.06
CA HIS A 333 7.59 10.60 12.25
C HIS A 333 8.12 11.52 11.13
N GLN A 334 8.03 12.83 11.32
CA GLN A 334 8.65 13.86 10.46
C GLN A 334 8.12 13.91 9.01
N LEU A 335 6.82 13.66 8.80
CA LEU A 335 6.19 13.79 7.48
C LEU A 335 6.39 15.21 6.90
N LEU A 336 6.14 16.25 7.67
CA LEU A 336 6.24 17.64 7.20
C LEU A 336 7.67 18.01 6.83
N GLU A 337 8.64 17.67 7.70
CA GLU A 337 10.09 17.84 7.40
C GLU A 337 10.61 16.92 6.28
N SER A 338 9.77 16.04 5.74
CA SER A 338 10.06 15.25 4.55
C SER A 338 9.40 15.85 3.31
N ILE A 339 8.16 16.35 3.42
CA ILE A 339 7.49 17.13 2.38
C ILE A 339 8.31 18.37 1.99
N LEU A 340 8.79 19.16 2.95
CA LEU A 340 9.57 20.38 2.63
C LEU A 340 10.97 20.11 2.02
N LYS A 341 11.38 18.84 1.89
CA LYS A 341 12.60 18.44 1.18
C LYS A 341 12.35 18.00 -0.26
N VAL A 342 11.09 17.87 -0.68
CA VAL A 342 10.75 17.34 -2.01
C VAL A 342 11.26 18.27 -3.12
N ASP A 343 11.05 19.59 -3.01
CA ASP A 343 11.57 20.55 -4.01
C ASP A 343 13.11 20.50 -4.13
N ARG A 344 13.80 20.33 -2.99
CA ARG A 344 15.25 20.12 -2.96
C ARG A 344 15.65 18.80 -3.63
N PHE A 345 14.94 17.71 -3.37
CA PHE A 345 15.16 16.42 -4.02
C PHE A 345 14.93 16.52 -5.54
N VAL A 346 13.84 17.16 -5.98
CA VAL A 346 13.52 17.43 -7.39
C VAL A 346 14.64 18.22 -8.07
N ARG A 347 15.04 19.34 -7.46
CA ARG A 347 16.08 20.25 -7.97
C ARG A 347 17.47 19.61 -8.05
N ILE A 348 17.89 18.84 -7.04
CA ILE A 348 19.20 18.16 -7.03
C ILE A 348 19.26 17.05 -8.10
N ASN A 349 18.14 16.36 -8.35
CA ASN A 349 18.06 15.27 -9.33
C ASN A 349 17.62 15.72 -10.74
N GLN A 350 17.49 17.02 -10.97
CA GLN A 350 17.10 17.62 -12.25
C GLN A 350 15.76 17.07 -12.79
N ILE A 351 14.83 16.77 -11.88
CA ILE A 351 13.51 16.22 -12.21
C ILE A 351 12.61 17.36 -12.71
N GLU A 352 11.98 17.19 -13.87
CA GLU A 352 10.99 18.15 -14.38
C GLU A 352 9.73 18.15 -13.49
N PRO A 353 9.33 19.30 -12.89
CA PRO A 353 8.20 19.32 -11.94
C PRO A 353 6.89 18.77 -12.52
N GLY A 354 6.58 19.09 -13.77
CA GLY A 354 5.37 18.64 -14.46
C GLY A 354 5.31 17.14 -14.81
N LYS A 355 6.32 16.34 -14.46
CA LYS A 355 6.33 14.87 -14.63
C LYS A 355 6.10 14.10 -13.33
N ALA A 356 6.02 14.78 -12.18
CA ALA A 356 5.98 14.17 -10.86
C ALA A 356 4.58 14.23 -10.23
N LYS A 357 3.76 13.20 -10.47
CA LYS A 357 2.39 13.06 -9.91
C LYS A 357 2.33 13.20 -8.38
N PHE A 358 3.38 12.78 -7.68
CA PHE A 358 3.48 12.92 -6.23
C PHE A 358 3.26 14.36 -5.72
N TYR A 359 3.42 15.41 -6.55
CA TYR A 359 3.08 16.78 -6.15
C TYR A 359 1.59 16.91 -5.80
N ASP A 360 0.69 16.37 -6.61
CA ASP A 360 -0.76 16.41 -6.36
C ASP A 360 -1.10 15.68 -5.07
N THR A 361 -0.53 14.47 -4.88
CA THR A 361 -0.66 13.68 -3.65
C THR A 361 -0.12 14.41 -2.41
N ILE A 362 1.00 15.14 -2.53
CA ILE A 362 1.55 15.96 -1.44
C ILE A 362 0.60 17.11 -1.10
N ILE A 363 -0.02 17.74 -2.10
CA ILE A 363 -1.00 18.80 -1.88
C ILE A 363 -2.22 18.25 -1.14
N GLU A 364 -2.77 17.11 -1.57
CA GLU A 364 -3.84 16.44 -0.83
C GLU A 364 -3.43 16.06 0.61
N VAL A 365 -2.17 15.66 0.85
CA VAL A 365 -1.65 15.38 2.20
C VAL A 365 -1.50 16.67 3.04
N LEU A 366 -1.15 17.81 2.44
CA LEU A 366 -1.11 19.10 3.11
C LEU A 366 -2.52 19.63 3.41
N THR A 367 -3.47 19.49 2.49
CA THR A 367 -4.90 19.72 2.72
C THR A 367 -5.43 18.84 3.84
N LEU A 368 -5.12 17.55 3.84
CA LEU A 368 -5.46 16.64 4.92
C LEU A 368 -4.91 17.11 6.26
N ALA A 369 -3.70 17.69 6.30
CA ALA A 369 -3.18 18.33 7.51
C ALA A 369 -4.00 19.58 7.88
N MET A 370 -4.40 20.42 6.92
CA MET A 370 -5.22 21.62 7.18
C MET A 370 -6.57 21.27 7.80
N VAL A 371 -7.36 20.39 7.17
CA VAL A 371 -8.69 20.02 7.66
C VAL A 371 -8.62 19.26 8.99
N ASN A 372 -7.58 18.45 9.20
CA ASN A 372 -7.37 17.75 10.47
C ASN A 372 -6.96 18.67 11.64
N THR A 373 -6.62 19.94 11.42
CA THR A 373 -6.32 20.88 12.52
C THR A 373 -7.53 21.24 13.40
N VAL A 374 -8.76 20.85 13.04
CA VAL A 374 -9.92 20.96 13.95
C VAL A 374 -9.83 20.03 15.15
N TYR A 375 -9.06 18.94 15.05
CA TYR A 375 -8.77 18.04 16.17
C TYR A 375 -7.64 18.61 17.02
N ARG A 376 -7.88 18.87 18.31
CA ARG A 376 -6.90 19.38 19.28
C ARG A 376 -5.66 18.47 19.33
N SER A 377 -5.88 17.16 19.27
CA SER A 377 -4.85 16.13 19.29
C SER A 377 -3.88 16.22 18.11
N PHE A 378 -4.36 16.61 16.92
CA PHE A 378 -3.53 16.85 15.73
C PHE A 378 -2.97 18.27 15.68
N LEU A 379 -3.78 19.31 15.94
CA LEU A 379 -3.35 20.71 16.01
C LEU A 379 -2.09 20.89 16.87
N ARG A 380 -2.07 20.33 18.08
CA ARG A 380 -0.92 20.40 18.98
C ARG A 380 0.35 19.78 18.36
N ARG A 381 0.21 18.75 17.53
CA ARG A 381 1.34 18.02 16.93
C ARG A 381 1.80 18.62 15.60
N VAL A 382 0.89 19.14 14.77
CA VAL A 382 1.24 19.88 13.56
C VAL A 382 2.00 21.16 13.93
N ARG A 383 1.54 21.92 14.96
CA ARG A 383 2.24 23.10 15.49
C ARG A 383 3.64 22.79 16.01
N TRP A 384 3.83 21.63 16.65
CA TRP A 384 5.15 21.18 17.09
C TRP A 384 6.06 20.83 15.92
N ALA A 385 5.55 20.10 14.92
CA ALA A 385 6.32 19.72 13.74
C ALA A 385 6.70 20.94 12.89
N MET A 386 5.81 21.93 12.73
CA MET A 386 6.10 23.23 12.11
C MET A 386 7.33 23.92 12.73
N ALA A 387 7.42 23.96 14.06
CA ALA A 387 8.56 24.56 14.75
C ALA A 387 9.90 23.83 14.50
N HIS A 388 9.86 22.57 14.04
CA HIS A 388 11.05 21.80 13.64
C HIS A 388 11.31 21.88 12.12
N ALA A 389 10.25 22.05 11.34
CA ALA A 389 10.25 22.15 9.88
C ALA A 389 10.69 23.51 9.34
N ILE A 390 10.43 24.62 10.06
CA ILE A 390 10.66 26.00 9.62
C ILE A 390 12.07 26.27 9.06
N LYS A 391 13.10 25.57 9.56
CA LYS A 391 14.49 25.66 9.07
C LYS A 391 14.71 25.09 7.66
N LEU A 392 13.70 24.46 7.06
CA LEU A 392 13.70 23.91 5.71
C LEU A 392 12.96 24.83 4.71
N GLU A 393 12.31 25.90 5.18
CA GLU A 393 11.64 26.86 4.29
C GLU A 393 12.57 27.50 3.26
N PRO A 394 13.87 27.77 3.53
CA PRO A 394 14.83 28.21 2.51
C PRO A 394 15.20 27.17 1.44
N ASP A 395 14.84 25.89 1.63
CA ASP A 395 15.06 24.82 0.63
C ASP A 395 13.86 24.66 -0.33
N LEU A 396 12.74 25.36 -0.11
CA LEU A 396 11.51 25.27 -0.94
C LEU A 396 11.66 25.94 -2.32
N ASP A 397 10.73 25.62 -3.21
CA ASP A 397 10.38 26.53 -4.31
C ASP A 397 9.25 27.47 -3.84
N MET A 398 9.54 28.77 -3.72
CA MET A 398 8.64 29.75 -3.11
C MET A 398 7.39 30.05 -3.94
N ASP A 399 7.49 29.95 -5.26
CA ASP A 399 6.35 30.05 -6.18
C ASP A 399 5.67 28.68 -6.40
N GLY A 400 6.31 27.60 -5.93
CA GLY A 400 5.88 26.22 -6.09
C GLY A 400 4.66 25.82 -5.24
N PRO A 401 3.96 24.72 -5.62
CA PRO A 401 2.72 24.32 -4.97
C PRO A 401 2.93 23.88 -3.51
N ILE A 402 4.08 23.29 -3.17
CA ILE A 402 4.39 22.88 -1.78
C ILE A 402 4.52 24.09 -0.85
N ALA A 403 5.20 25.16 -1.28
CA ALA A 403 5.30 26.37 -0.47
C ALA A 403 3.91 26.99 -0.22
N ASN A 404 3.11 27.18 -1.27
CA ASN A 404 1.77 27.75 -1.16
C ASN A 404 0.89 27.02 -0.12
N HIS A 405 0.82 25.69 -0.20
CA HIS A 405 0.04 24.89 0.75
C HIS A 405 0.70 24.80 2.15
N TRP A 406 2.04 24.90 2.25
CA TRP A 406 2.75 25.00 3.52
C TRP A 406 2.43 26.30 4.27
N PHE A 407 2.48 27.45 3.59
CA PHE A 407 2.15 28.74 4.20
C PHE A 407 0.67 28.81 4.60
N ARG A 408 -0.26 28.31 3.77
CA ARG A 408 -1.68 28.19 4.12
C ARG A 408 -1.91 27.26 5.33
N LEU A 409 -1.20 26.13 5.40
CA LEU A 409 -1.27 25.23 6.56
C LEU A 409 -0.76 25.90 7.85
N LYS A 410 0.30 26.72 7.78
CA LYS A 410 0.77 27.52 8.93
C LYS A 410 -0.25 28.58 9.38
N GLU A 411 -0.95 29.21 8.44
CA GLU A 411 -2.01 30.19 8.71
C GLU A 411 -3.20 29.52 9.43
N VAL A 412 -3.78 28.47 8.84
CA VAL A 412 -4.93 27.72 9.41
C VAL A 412 -4.59 27.16 10.78
N ALA A 413 -3.40 26.58 10.97
CA ALA A 413 -2.97 26.10 12.30
C ALA A 413 -2.76 27.24 13.32
N THR A 414 -2.52 28.48 12.87
CA THR A 414 -2.36 29.64 13.75
C THR A 414 -3.72 30.25 14.12
N GLU A 415 -4.66 30.40 13.18
CA GLU A 415 -6.09 30.60 13.50
C GLU A 415 -6.55 29.59 14.55
N HIS A 416 -6.20 28.31 14.33
CA HIS A 416 -6.72 27.23 15.13
C HIS A 416 -6.13 27.16 16.56
N GLU A 417 -4.85 27.50 16.75
CA GLU A 417 -4.28 27.64 18.10
C GLU A 417 -4.86 28.85 18.85
N ILE A 418 -5.15 29.98 18.18
CA ILE A 418 -5.74 31.16 18.82
C ILE A 418 -7.14 30.86 19.40
N ALA A 419 -8.01 30.17 18.63
CA ALA A 419 -9.33 29.82 19.14
C ALA A 419 -9.27 28.73 20.22
N LYS A 420 -8.36 27.75 20.10
CA LYS A 420 -8.07 26.77 21.17
C LYS A 420 -7.69 27.48 22.47
N GLN A 421 -6.87 28.52 22.43
CA GLN A 421 -6.50 29.30 23.62
C GLN A 421 -7.69 30.07 24.21
N ARG A 422 -8.54 30.68 23.38
CA ARG A 422 -9.79 31.32 23.84
C ARG A 422 -10.73 30.30 24.51
N TYR A 423 -10.84 29.11 23.94
CA TYR A 423 -11.58 27.98 24.54
C TYR A 423 -10.98 27.55 25.88
N ASP A 424 -9.66 27.37 25.94
CA ASP A 424 -8.93 26.97 27.14
C ASP A 424 -9.18 27.98 28.29
N ILE A 425 -8.99 29.28 28.04
CA ILE A 425 -9.23 30.36 29.01
C ILE A 425 -10.68 30.35 29.54
N LYS A 426 -11.66 30.13 28.66
CA LYS A 426 -13.09 30.10 29.03
C LYS A 426 -13.46 28.88 29.91
N HIS A 427 -12.73 27.77 29.82
CA HIS A 427 -13.09 26.50 30.48
C HIS A 427 -12.04 25.95 31.48
N ASP A 428 -10.94 26.68 31.74
CA ASP A 428 -9.86 26.33 32.68
C ASP A 428 -10.37 26.00 34.10
N LYS A 429 -11.52 26.57 34.48
CA LYS A 429 -12.19 26.32 35.77
C LYS A 429 -12.98 25.02 35.86
N GLY A 430 -13.10 24.22 34.78
CA GLY A 430 -14.01 23.06 34.77
C GLY A 430 -13.63 21.86 33.89
N LEU A 431 -12.81 22.00 32.85
CA LEU A 431 -12.55 20.87 31.95
C LEU A 431 -11.62 19.82 32.58
N ARG A 432 -12.14 18.62 32.83
CA ARG A 432 -11.33 17.44 33.19
C ARG A 432 -10.53 16.98 31.97
N LEU A 433 -9.31 17.48 31.81
CA LEU A 433 -8.44 17.10 30.69
C LEU A 433 -7.85 15.68 30.83
N CYS A 434 -7.82 15.13 32.05
CA CYS A 434 -7.30 13.80 32.36
C CYS A 434 -8.47 12.80 32.48
N ASP A 435 -8.44 11.70 31.71
CA ASP A 435 -9.53 10.71 31.69
C ASP A 435 -9.63 9.87 32.98
N ASN A 436 -8.63 9.94 33.86
CA ASN A 436 -8.77 9.39 35.21
C ASN A 436 -9.81 10.21 35.99
N ASN A 437 -11.03 9.68 36.14
CA ASN A 437 -12.12 10.29 36.88
C ASN A 437 -11.82 10.57 38.38
N LYS A 438 -10.75 9.96 38.94
CA LYS A 438 -10.22 10.19 40.28
C LYS A 438 -8.96 11.08 40.30
N CYS A 439 -8.69 11.82 39.21
CA CYS A 439 -7.55 12.74 39.14
C CYS A 439 -7.77 13.98 40.04
N PRO A 440 -6.89 14.26 41.03
CA PRO A 440 -7.03 15.44 41.90
C PRO A 440 -6.55 16.74 41.23
N LYS A 441 -6.10 16.69 39.97
CA LYS A 441 -5.61 17.85 39.21
C LYS A 441 -6.57 18.11 38.04
N THR A 442 -7.21 19.27 38.03
CA THR A 442 -8.16 19.70 36.98
C THR A 442 -7.47 20.34 35.78
N SER A 443 -6.56 21.31 35.99
CA SER A 443 -6.10 22.25 34.96
C SER A 443 -4.79 21.91 34.22
N ARG A 444 -4.10 20.79 34.50
CA ARG A 444 -2.85 20.45 33.77
C ARG A 444 -3.12 19.74 32.44
N GLU A 445 -2.62 20.33 31.34
CA GLU A 445 -2.55 19.71 30.01
C GLU A 445 -1.97 18.28 30.08
N PRO A 446 -2.66 17.27 29.51
CA PRO A 446 -2.17 15.90 29.45
C PRO A 446 -0.94 15.77 28.54
N SER A 447 0.19 15.45 29.15
CA SER A 447 1.43 15.11 28.46
C SER A 447 1.47 13.68 27.93
N ARG A 448 0.62 12.77 28.45
CA ARG A 448 0.62 11.35 28.08
C ARG A 448 -0.67 10.92 27.38
N ARG A 449 -0.54 10.00 26.41
CA ARG A 449 -1.60 9.33 25.64
C ARG A 449 -1.49 7.83 25.89
N CYS A 450 -2.61 7.12 26.01
CA CYS A 450 -2.60 5.65 26.15
C CYS A 450 -2.03 5.01 24.88
N SER A 451 -0.91 4.30 24.98
CA SER A 451 -0.23 3.66 23.84
C SER A 451 -1.03 2.53 23.18
N GLY A 452 -2.06 1.99 23.85
CA GLY A 452 -3.00 1.04 23.26
C GLY A 452 -4.04 1.73 22.36
N CYS A 453 -5.08 2.32 22.97
CA CYS A 453 -6.23 2.86 22.25
C CYS A 453 -6.00 4.21 21.56
N TRP A 454 -4.98 4.98 21.95
CA TRP A 454 -4.71 6.37 21.53
C TRP A 454 -5.82 7.42 21.80
N VAL A 455 -7.02 7.02 22.23
CA VAL A 455 -8.14 7.91 22.58
C VAL A 455 -7.95 8.60 23.94
N SER A 456 -7.38 7.90 24.94
CA SER A 456 -7.32 8.42 26.31
C SER A 456 -6.01 9.12 26.69
N PHE A 457 -6.11 10.15 27.53
CA PHE A 457 -5.09 11.11 27.91
C PHE A 457 -4.91 11.24 29.43
N TYR A 458 -3.66 11.42 29.87
CA TYR A 458 -3.29 11.47 31.29
C TYR A 458 -2.29 12.59 31.60
N CYS A 459 -2.50 13.27 32.73
CA CYS A 459 -1.57 14.28 33.25
C CYS A 459 -0.37 13.67 34.01
N SER A 460 -0.42 12.38 34.35
CA SER A 460 0.68 11.65 34.99
C SER A 460 0.57 10.13 34.73
N GLU A 461 1.68 9.42 34.90
CA GLU A 461 1.68 7.95 34.82
C GLU A 461 0.85 7.30 35.92
N GLN A 462 0.81 7.90 37.12
CA GLN A 462 -0.03 7.45 38.23
C GLN A 462 -1.51 7.47 37.84
N CYS A 463 -1.99 8.53 37.16
CA CYS A 463 -3.36 8.59 36.66
C CYS A 463 -3.64 7.51 35.58
N GLN A 464 -2.66 7.24 34.71
CA GLN A 464 -2.77 6.16 33.72
C GLN A 464 -2.85 4.78 34.39
N ARG A 465 -1.98 4.49 35.37
CA ARG A 465 -1.97 3.22 36.13
C ARG A 465 -3.28 3.03 36.91
N LEU A 466 -3.79 4.07 37.58
CA LEU A 466 -5.05 4.03 38.34
C LEU A 466 -6.26 3.78 37.42
N HIS A 467 -6.38 4.52 36.31
CA HIS A 467 -7.49 4.32 35.37
C HIS A 467 -7.40 2.96 34.64
N TRP A 468 -6.19 2.45 34.40
CA TRP A 468 -5.96 1.12 33.83
C TRP A 468 -6.41 -0.04 34.72
N VAL A 469 -6.17 0.05 36.03
CA VAL A 469 -6.59 -1.00 36.99
C VAL A 469 -8.11 -0.99 37.23
N GLY A 470 -8.75 0.18 37.13
CA GLY A 470 -10.20 0.31 37.05
C GLY A 470 -10.74 0.01 35.65
N ASP A 471 -11.35 1.00 35.03
CA ASP A 471 -12.25 0.81 33.88
C ASP A 471 -11.52 0.69 32.53
N HIS A 472 -10.35 1.35 32.40
CA HIS A 472 -9.74 1.58 31.09
C HIS A 472 -9.17 0.33 30.44
N ARG A 473 -8.72 -0.69 31.18
CA ARG A 473 -8.14 -1.90 30.57
C ARG A 473 -9.15 -2.66 29.70
N LYS A 474 -10.44 -2.61 30.04
CA LYS A 474 -11.51 -3.18 29.21
C LYS A 474 -11.77 -2.28 27.99
N ALA A 475 -12.15 -1.02 28.21
CA ALA A 475 -12.44 -0.08 27.12
C ALA A 475 -11.28 0.08 26.12
N CYS A 476 -10.02 0.01 26.57
CA CYS A 476 -8.84 0.07 25.73
C CYS A 476 -8.69 -1.17 24.83
N LYS A 477 -9.07 -2.36 25.30
CA LYS A 477 -9.18 -3.59 24.47
C LYS A 477 -10.35 -3.51 23.51
N ASP A 478 -11.50 -3.02 23.96
CA ASP A 478 -12.71 -2.93 23.13
C ASP A 478 -12.51 -1.94 21.98
N ILE A 479 -11.88 -0.78 22.25
CA ILE A 479 -11.41 0.14 21.19
C ILE A 479 -10.42 -0.58 20.29
N GLN A 480 -9.36 -1.21 20.81
CA GLN A 480 -8.37 -1.93 19.98
C GLN A 480 -9.02 -2.99 19.06
N LYS A 481 -10.03 -3.72 19.54
CA LYS A 481 -10.80 -4.67 18.72
C LYS A 481 -11.63 -3.95 17.66
N SER A 482 -12.32 -2.86 18.02
CA SER A 482 -13.07 -2.03 17.07
C SER A 482 -12.20 -1.61 15.88
N ARG A 483 -11.02 -1.03 16.15
CA ARG A 483 -10.08 -0.59 15.10
C ARG A 483 -9.67 -1.71 14.15
N LYS A 484 -9.43 -2.92 14.68
CA LYS A 484 -9.05 -4.11 13.92
C LYS A 484 -10.18 -4.69 13.04
N MET A 485 -11.41 -4.21 13.22
CA MET A 485 -12.59 -4.60 12.42
C MET A 485 -13.12 -3.40 11.62
N GLY A 486 -12.24 -2.43 11.28
CA GLY A 486 -12.61 -1.17 10.63
C GLY A 486 -13.53 -0.23 11.44
N GLY A 487 -13.86 -0.59 12.68
CA GLY A 487 -14.87 0.08 13.50
C GLY A 487 -14.44 1.48 13.94
N THR A 488 -15.36 2.42 13.80
CA THR A 488 -15.16 3.86 13.98
C THR A 488 -14.58 4.24 15.35
N HIS A 489 -13.56 5.11 15.32
CA HIS A 489 -12.94 5.71 16.48
C HIS A 489 -13.80 6.82 17.08
N ASN A 490 -14.41 6.61 18.25
CA ASN A 490 -15.05 7.72 18.97
C ASN A 490 -14.07 8.90 19.18
N THR A 491 -14.33 10.03 18.51
CA THR A 491 -13.60 11.28 18.70
C THR A 491 -13.59 11.65 20.17
N CYS A 492 -12.38 11.81 20.74
CA CYS A 492 -12.23 12.00 22.18
C CYS A 492 -12.94 13.27 22.65
N ALA A 493 -13.41 13.31 23.90
CA ALA A 493 -14.19 14.45 24.40
C ALA A 493 -13.44 15.78 24.26
N ARG A 494 -12.11 15.79 24.38
CA ARG A 494 -11.26 16.98 24.21
C ARG A 494 -11.22 17.51 22.76
N ASP A 495 -11.29 16.62 21.78
CA ASP A 495 -11.36 16.99 20.37
C ASP A 495 -12.80 17.45 20.02
N ARG A 496 -13.81 16.72 20.50
CA ARG A 496 -15.24 17.03 20.31
C ARG A 496 -15.62 18.40 20.85
N HIS A 497 -15.25 18.74 22.09
CA HIS A 497 -15.55 20.05 22.66
C HIS A 497 -14.82 21.20 21.92
N LEU A 498 -13.67 20.94 21.29
CA LEU A 498 -13.01 21.93 20.44
C LEU A 498 -13.74 22.10 19.11
N GLN A 499 -14.20 21.01 18.48
CA GLN A 499 -15.04 21.02 17.26
C GLN A 499 -16.39 21.71 17.49
N GLU A 500 -16.99 21.53 18.66
CA GLU A 500 -18.15 22.32 19.10
C GLU A 500 -17.84 23.82 19.10
N GLU A 501 -16.77 24.25 19.76
CA GLU A 501 -16.51 25.68 19.91
C GLU A 501 -15.94 26.30 18.62
N TRP A 502 -15.34 25.50 17.74
CA TRP A 502 -15.12 25.81 16.33
C TRP A 502 -16.40 26.19 15.61
N THR A 503 -17.38 25.29 15.68
CA THR A 503 -18.70 25.49 15.07
C THR A 503 -19.34 26.75 15.63
N LYS A 504 -19.37 26.90 16.96
CA LYS A 504 -19.94 28.07 17.64
C LYS A 504 -19.21 29.38 17.27
N ILE A 505 -17.91 29.35 16.95
CA ILE A 505 -17.17 30.52 16.46
C ILE A 505 -17.53 30.84 15.01
N LYS A 506 -17.40 29.87 14.10
CA LYS A 506 -17.63 30.09 12.66
C LYS A 506 -19.12 30.42 12.38
N VAL A 507 -20.07 29.83 13.12
CA VAL A 507 -21.50 30.21 13.10
C VAL A 507 -21.71 31.68 13.50
N ARG A 508 -21.08 32.16 14.58
CA ARG A 508 -21.17 33.58 14.99
C ARG A 508 -20.58 34.53 13.95
N GLN A 509 -19.46 34.14 13.33
CA GLN A 509 -18.81 34.94 12.28
C GLN A 509 -19.66 35.05 11.00
N ASN A 510 -20.54 34.09 10.74
CA ASN A 510 -21.35 34.02 9.51
C ASN A 510 -22.86 34.25 9.74
N LEU A 511 -23.26 34.80 10.89
CA LEU A 511 -24.66 34.97 11.29
C LEU A 511 -25.58 35.55 10.19
N CYS A 512 -25.17 36.64 9.55
CA CYS A 512 -25.95 37.28 8.48
C CYS A 512 -26.15 36.37 7.26
N HIS A 513 -25.15 35.54 6.92
CA HIS A 513 -25.25 34.56 5.84
C HIS A 513 -26.24 33.44 6.20
N LEU A 514 -26.18 32.92 7.44
CA LEU A 514 -27.12 31.91 7.95
C LEU A 514 -28.58 32.38 7.91
N PHE A 515 -28.84 33.64 8.27
CA PHE A 515 -30.20 34.22 8.17
C PHE A 515 -30.65 34.38 6.72
N ASN A 516 -29.75 34.76 5.80
CA ASN A 516 -30.08 34.85 4.37
C ASN A 516 -30.37 33.47 3.78
N MET A 517 -29.58 32.44 4.13
CA MET A 517 -29.83 31.05 3.72
C MET A 517 -31.21 30.56 4.19
N ARG A 518 -31.62 30.88 5.44
CA ARG A 518 -32.97 30.55 5.91
C ARG A 518 -34.07 31.32 5.15
N LYS A 519 -33.86 32.59 4.81
CA LYS A 519 -34.81 33.35 3.98
C LYS A 519 -34.94 32.75 2.58
N GLU A 520 -33.83 32.36 1.96
CA GLU A 520 -33.84 31.65 0.69
C GLU A 520 -34.53 30.27 0.76
N ASP A 521 -34.30 29.51 1.83
CA ASP A 521 -34.96 28.20 2.07
C ASP A 521 -36.48 28.35 2.15
N ILE A 522 -36.98 29.34 2.89
CA ILE A 522 -38.42 29.67 2.96
C ILE A 522 -38.97 30.16 1.60
N LEU A 523 -38.22 30.98 0.86
CA LEU A 523 -38.64 31.46 -0.46
C LEU A 523 -38.68 30.33 -1.52
N LYS A 524 -37.76 29.37 -1.44
CA LYS A 524 -37.68 28.20 -2.33
C LYS A 524 -38.69 27.12 -1.92
N ASN A 525 -38.99 27.01 -0.64
CA ASN A 525 -39.95 26.06 -0.08
C ASN A 525 -40.72 26.69 1.11
N PRO A 526 -41.92 27.26 0.87
CA PRO A 526 -42.73 27.90 1.93
C PRO A 526 -43.04 27.02 3.14
N ALA A 527 -42.99 25.68 3.00
CA ALA A 527 -43.15 24.79 4.15
C ALA A 527 -42.04 24.94 5.21
N ALA A 528 -40.86 25.47 4.85
CA ALA A 528 -39.74 25.76 5.76
C ALA A 528 -40.00 26.90 6.76
N GLU A 529 -41.14 27.58 6.65
CA GLU A 529 -41.66 28.41 7.73
C GLU A 529 -42.01 27.53 8.96
N ASN A 530 -42.51 26.31 8.73
CA ASN A 530 -43.02 25.39 9.75
C ASN A 530 -42.00 24.36 10.27
N TYR A 531 -40.84 24.23 9.64
CA TYR A 531 -39.76 23.32 10.08
C TYR A 531 -38.40 24.04 10.17
N PRO A 532 -37.41 23.51 10.93
CA PRO A 532 -36.07 24.09 11.00
C PRO A 532 -35.33 23.98 9.66
N THR A 533 -34.73 25.09 9.21
CA THR A 533 -33.68 25.04 8.19
C THR A 533 -32.44 24.38 8.80
N VAL A 534 -31.96 23.29 8.21
CA VAL A 534 -30.71 22.64 8.64
C VAL A 534 -29.56 23.19 7.82
N ILE A 535 -28.51 23.65 8.49
CA ILE A 535 -27.32 24.24 7.85
C ILE A 535 -26.10 23.40 8.22
N ALA A 536 -25.44 22.86 7.19
CA ALA A 536 -24.12 22.24 7.30
C ALA A 536 -23.07 23.31 7.64
N VAL A 537 -22.14 22.97 8.52
CA VAL A 537 -20.92 23.72 8.81
C VAL A 537 -19.77 22.73 8.62
N ASN A 538 -19.23 22.72 7.41
CA ASN A 538 -18.32 21.68 6.93
C ASN A 538 -16.87 22.16 7.00
N PHE A 539 -16.06 21.43 7.75
CA PHE A 539 -14.64 21.70 8.01
C PHE A 539 -13.68 20.88 7.13
N CYS A 540 -14.20 20.19 6.11
CA CYS A 540 -13.44 19.25 5.27
C CYS A 540 -12.93 19.88 3.96
N HIS A 541 -13.00 21.21 3.82
CA HIS A 541 -12.66 21.93 2.61
C HIS A 541 -11.39 22.79 2.76
N GLU A 542 -10.58 22.85 1.71
CA GLU A 542 -9.22 23.44 1.74
C GLU A 542 -9.24 24.96 1.95
N GLU A 543 -10.19 25.63 1.27
CA GLU A 543 -10.45 27.07 1.43
C GLU A 543 -10.86 27.46 2.86
N GLY A 544 -11.34 26.50 3.67
CA GLY A 544 -11.81 26.70 5.03
C GLY A 544 -13.23 26.17 5.23
N VAL A 545 -14.00 26.84 6.10
CA VAL A 545 -15.30 26.34 6.54
C VAL A 545 -16.39 26.74 5.56
N ARG A 546 -16.96 25.77 4.82
CA ARG A 546 -18.12 25.99 3.94
C ARG A 546 -19.43 25.81 4.72
N MET A 547 -20.46 26.55 4.29
CA MET A 547 -21.81 26.47 4.85
C MET A 547 -22.84 26.29 3.74
N SER A 548 -23.80 25.40 3.94
CA SER A 548 -24.86 25.07 2.97
C SER A 548 -26.14 24.65 3.68
N SER A 549 -27.31 24.96 3.11
CA SER A 549 -28.57 24.38 3.59
C SER A 549 -28.71 22.93 3.12
N ILE A 550 -29.24 22.07 3.98
CA ILE A 550 -29.44 20.64 3.71
C ILE A 550 -30.95 20.40 3.45
N PRO A 551 -31.34 19.66 2.39
CA PRO A 551 -32.73 19.26 2.19
C PRO A 551 -33.34 18.54 3.39
N LEU A 552 -34.62 18.78 3.66
CA LEU A 552 -35.34 18.27 4.85
C LEU A 552 -35.17 16.75 5.05
N ASP A 553 -35.33 15.96 3.99
CA ASP A 553 -35.32 14.50 4.09
C ASP A 553 -33.90 13.93 4.16
N GLU A 554 -32.91 14.59 3.56
CA GLU A 554 -31.49 14.29 3.80
C GLU A 554 -31.13 14.58 5.27
N ALA A 555 -31.50 15.76 5.78
CA ALA A 555 -31.24 16.12 7.17
C ALA A 555 -31.87 15.15 8.17
N ARG A 556 -33.09 14.66 7.91
CA ARG A 556 -33.74 13.60 8.70
C ARG A 556 -32.97 12.28 8.64
N GLY A 557 -32.57 11.83 7.44
CA GLY A 557 -31.79 10.60 7.27
C GLY A 557 -30.42 10.67 7.93
N VAL A 558 -29.79 11.86 7.93
CA VAL A 558 -28.47 12.12 8.50
C VAL A 558 -28.48 12.28 10.03
N MET A 559 -29.49 12.95 10.58
CA MET A 559 -29.64 13.14 12.04
C MET A 559 -30.27 11.94 12.74
N GLY A 560 -31.10 11.17 12.03
CA GLY A 560 -31.97 10.16 12.61
C GLY A 560 -33.20 10.77 13.31
N GLN A 561 -34.26 9.96 13.39
CA GLN A 561 -35.58 10.40 13.84
C GLN A 561 -35.58 10.98 15.27
N VAL A 562 -34.79 10.43 16.19
CA VAL A 562 -34.78 10.83 17.61
C VAL A 562 -34.27 12.26 17.79
N ASP A 563 -33.14 12.60 17.16
CA ASP A 563 -32.57 13.94 17.23
C ASP A 563 -33.43 14.94 16.44
N TRP A 564 -33.97 14.53 15.28
CA TRP A 564 -34.92 15.35 14.52
C TRP A 564 -36.14 15.74 15.36
N ASP A 565 -36.79 14.76 16.00
CA ASP A 565 -37.97 15.01 16.84
C ASP A 565 -37.61 15.75 18.14
N MET A 566 -36.36 15.67 18.62
CA MET A 566 -35.90 16.45 19.76
C MET A 566 -35.75 17.93 19.40
N TYR A 567 -35.10 18.28 18.29
CA TYR A 567 -34.87 19.68 17.94
C TYR A 567 -36.13 20.39 17.42
N THR A 568 -36.97 19.71 16.65
CA THR A 568 -38.27 20.25 16.20
C THR A 568 -39.21 20.55 17.37
N ARG A 569 -39.38 19.63 18.33
CA ARG A 569 -40.19 19.85 19.55
C ARG A 569 -39.67 21.01 20.41
N ASN A 570 -38.39 21.36 20.30
CA ASN A 570 -37.80 22.50 20.98
C ASN A 570 -38.01 23.84 20.27
N GLY A 571 -38.69 23.88 19.12
CA GLY A 571 -39.03 25.11 18.40
C GLY A 571 -37.83 25.87 17.86
N ASP A 572 -36.69 25.20 17.64
CA ASP A 572 -35.56 25.82 16.95
C ASP A 572 -35.91 26.03 15.47
N LYS A 573 -35.67 27.24 14.95
CA LYS A 573 -35.88 27.57 13.51
C LYS A 573 -34.64 27.29 12.64
N VAL A 574 -33.47 27.14 13.25
CA VAL A 574 -32.23 26.74 12.57
C VAL A 574 -31.51 25.67 13.39
N ILE A 575 -31.12 24.59 12.72
CA ILE A 575 -30.28 23.53 13.25
C ILE A 575 -28.93 23.58 12.54
N ILE A 576 -27.84 23.43 13.29
CA ILE A 576 -26.48 23.38 12.78
C ILE A 576 -26.01 21.92 12.77
N LEU A 577 -25.71 21.40 11.58
CA LEU A 577 -25.02 20.13 11.41
C LEU A 577 -23.52 20.42 11.23
N THR A 578 -22.71 20.03 12.20
CA THR A 578 -21.24 20.10 12.08
C THR A 578 -20.72 18.90 11.32
N GLU A 579 -19.82 19.11 10.37
CA GLU A 579 -19.17 18.04 9.61
C GLU A 579 -17.65 18.20 9.66
N VAL A 580 -16.94 17.21 10.20
CA VAL A 580 -15.47 17.19 10.31
C VAL A 580 -14.89 15.93 9.65
N PRO A 581 -13.68 16.00 9.07
CA PRO A 581 -13.11 14.91 8.24
C PRO A 581 -12.83 13.68 9.09
N TYR A 582 -13.27 12.49 8.63
CA TYR A 582 -13.36 11.33 9.50
C TYR A 582 -13.40 9.97 8.75
N GLY A 583 -12.27 9.54 8.19
CA GLY A 583 -12.21 8.22 7.53
C GLY A 583 -12.78 8.21 6.12
N ARG A 584 -12.89 7.01 5.53
CA ARG A 584 -13.11 6.84 4.08
C ARG A 584 -14.39 7.52 3.58
N ASP A 585 -15.53 7.14 4.12
CA ASP A 585 -16.86 7.53 3.62
C ASP A 585 -17.69 8.33 4.65
N PHE A 586 -17.07 8.70 5.78
CA PHE A 586 -17.78 9.27 6.92
C PHE A 586 -17.36 10.72 7.22
N LEU A 587 -18.37 11.53 7.49
CA LEU A 587 -18.23 12.81 8.16
C LEU A 587 -18.58 12.56 9.64
N SER A 588 -17.72 12.96 10.57
CA SER A 588 -18.02 12.86 12.01
C SER A 588 -19.04 13.95 12.35
N ARG A 589 -20.31 13.62 12.15
CA ARG A 589 -21.42 14.56 12.25
C ARG A 589 -21.85 14.77 13.69
N ALA A 590 -22.19 16.02 14.02
CA ALA A 590 -22.76 16.38 15.31
C ALA A 590 -23.77 17.51 15.15
N VAL A 591 -24.91 17.40 15.83
CA VAL A 591 -26.06 18.30 15.67
C VAL A 591 -26.16 19.25 16.84
N TYR A 592 -26.37 20.54 16.57
CA TYR A 592 -26.57 21.57 17.58
C TYR A 592 -27.73 22.50 17.18
N PRO A 593 -28.63 22.87 18.10
CA PRO A 593 -29.60 23.92 17.83
C PRO A 593 -28.89 25.27 17.83
N LEU A 594 -29.32 26.25 17.02
CA LEU A 594 -28.62 27.55 16.91
C LEU A 594 -28.39 28.23 18.28
N ARG A 595 -29.29 28.04 19.24
CA ARG A 595 -29.13 28.52 20.63
C ARG A 595 -27.90 27.98 21.37
N ALA A 596 -27.39 26.79 21.03
CA ALA A 596 -26.17 26.24 21.62
C ALA A 596 -24.90 27.00 21.17
N CYS A 597 -25.00 27.78 20.09
CA CYS A 597 -24.01 28.78 19.69
C CYS A 597 -24.14 30.10 20.47
N GLY A 598 -25.01 30.19 21.47
CA GLY A 598 -25.22 31.39 22.29
C GLY A 598 -26.01 32.49 21.58
N ILE A 599 -26.82 32.11 20.59
CA ILE A 599 -27.66 33.03 19.81
C ILE A 599 -29.08 32.99 20.41
N PRO A 600 -29.73 34.14 20.70
CA PRO A 600 -31.06 34.15 21.29
C PRO A 600 -32.14 33.52 20.39
N ARG A 601 -33.19 32.97 21.00
CA ARG A 601 -34.37 32.39 20.34
C ARG A 601 -35.26 33.38 19.55
N ARG A 602 -34.86 34.65 19.43
CA ARG A 602 -35.76 35.79 19.17
C ARG A 602 -35.20 36.81 18.18
N THR A 603 -34.29 36.37 17.32
CA THR A 603 -33.74 37.16 16.20
C THR A 603 -34.33 36.65 14.89
N ASP A 604 -35.64 36.82 14.75
CA ASP A 604 -36.37 36.78 13.48
C ASP A 604 -36.52 38.24 12.98
#